data_AF-H9FLC4-F1
#
_entry.id   AF-H9FLC4-F1
#
_cell.length_a   1.000
_cell.length_b   1.000
_cell.length_c   1.000
_cell.angle_alpha   90.00
_cell.angle_beta   90.00
_cell.angle_gamma   90.00
#
_symmetry.space_group_name_H-M   'P 1'
#
loop_
_entity.id
_entity.type
_entity.pdbx_description
1 polymer ?
#
loop_
_entity_poly.entity_id
_entity_poly.type
_entity_poly.pdbx_seq_one_letter_code
_entity_poly.pdbx_strand_id
1 'polypeptide(L)'
;YGVYEAIFAMLSSVMNKDGMLVAYGNGFITREFLKSLRKPFCDIMEPKFDFAMKFNALELDDSDISLFVAAIICCGDRPGLLNVGHIEKMQEGIVHVLRLHLQSNHPDDIFLFPKLLQKMADLRQLVTEHAQLVQIIKTG
;
A
#
# COMPACT_ATOMS: atom_id res chain seq x y z
N TYR A 1 -7.07 -6.26 -9.60
CA TYR A 1 -5.69 -5.78 -9.71
C TYR A 1 -5.30 -4.78 -8.61
N GLY A 2 -6.05 -3.69 -8.36
CA GLY A 2 -5.68 -2.71 -7.33
C GLY A 2 -5.96 -3.07 -5.85
N VAL A 3 -6.75 -4.12 -5.58
CA VAL A 3 -7.14 -4.47 -4.20
C VAL A 3 -5.94 -4.82 -3.32
N TYR A 4 -4.96 -5.58 -3.82
CA TYR A 4 -3.78 -5.91 -3.02
C TYR A 4 -2.89 -4.69 -2.74
N GLU A 5 -2.79 -3.76 -3.69
CA GLU A 5 -2.08 -2.49 -3.49
C GLU A 5 -2.75 -1.67 -2.37
N ALA A 6 -4.08 -1.55 -2.41
CA ALA A 6 -4.86 -0.89 -1.37
C ALA A 6 -4.72 -1.59 0.00
N ILE A 7 -4.80 -2.93 0.03
CA ILE A 7 -4.61 -3.70 1.26
C ILE A 7 -3.22 -3.44 1.85
N PHE A 8 -2.14 -3.47 1.07
CA PHE A 8 -0.79 -3.26 1.59
C PHE A 8 -0.56 -1.82 2.05
N ALA A 9 -1.16 -0.83 1.38
CA ALA A 9 -1.17 0.55 1.87
C ALA A 9 -1.87 0.64 3.24
N MET A 10 -3.10 0.12 3.36
CA MET A 10 -3.85 0.14 4.62
C MET A 10 -3.19 -0.69 5.71
N LEU A 11 -2.57 -1.83 5.37
CA LEU A 11 -1.87 -2.69 6.30
C LEU A 11 -0.71 -1.96 6.99
N SER A 12 -0.12 -0.96 6.33
CA SER A 12 0.97 -0.17 6.90
C SER A 12 0.52 0.56 8.18
N SER A 13 -0.74 1.01 8.25
CA SER A 13 -1.30 1.68 9.44
C SER A 13 -1.35 0.82 10.70
N VAL A 14 -1.37 -0.51 10.54
CA VAL A 14 -1.40 -1.47 11.66
C VAL A 14 -0.04 -2.12 11.91
N MET A 15 1.02 -1.62 11.27
CA MET A 15 2.38 -2.14 11.36
C MET A 15 3.34 -1.13 11.98
N ASN A 16 4.25 -1.62 12.82
CA ASN A 16 5.44 -0.90 13.26
C ASN A 16 6.69 -1.76 12.99
N LYS A 17 7.86 -1.27 13.42
CA LYS A 17 9.14 -1.97 13.21
C LYS A 17 9.20 -3.34 13.88
N ASP A 18 8.42 -3.53 14.95
CA ASP A 18 8.47 -4.68 15.84
C ASP A 18 7.39 -5.73 15.52
N GLY A 19 6.34 -5.38 14.76
CA GLY A 19 5.24 -6.27 14.46
C GLY A 19 3.98 -5.58 13.95
N MET A 20 2.86 -6.32 13.99
CA MET A 20 1.58 -5.86 13.46
C MET A 20 0.42 -6.18 14.40
N LEU A 21 -0.58 -5.29 14.42
CA LEU A 21 -1.85 -5.53 15.11
C LEU A 21 -2.72 -6.50 14.31
N VAL A 22 -3.43 -7.36 15.03
CA VAL A 22 -4.39 -8.35 14.49
C VAL A 22 -5.64 -8.40 15.37
N ALA A 23 -6.68 -9.10 14.90
CA ALA A 23 -7.93 -9.29 15.64
C ALA A 23 -8.54 -7.96 16.15
N TYR A 24 -8.63 -6.96 15.26
CA TYR A 24 -9.15 -5.62 15.58
C TYR A 24 -8.35 -4.89 16.67
N GLY A 25 -7.04 -5.10 16.72
CA GLY A 25 -6.15 -4.48 17.70
C GLY A 25 -6.03 -5.25 19.02
N ASN A 26 -6.77 -6.35 19.19
CA ASN A 26 -6.70 -7.17 20.41
C ASN A 26 -5.50 -8.11 20.46
N GLY A 27 -4.76 -8.24 19.36
CA GLY A 27 -3.54 -9.04 19.30
C GLY A 27 -2.41 -8.28 18.63
N PHE A 28 -1.18 -8.62 19.01
CA PHE A 28 0.02 -8.14 18.37
C PHE A 28 0.89 -9.34 18.01
N ILE A 29 1.26 -9.45 16.74
CA ILE A 29 2.16 -10.48 16.25
C ILE A 29 3.49 -9.80 15.92
N THR A 30 4.58 -10.30 16.54
CA THR A 30 5.90 -9.70 16.33
C THR A 30 6.46 -10.05 14.95
N ARG A 31 7.24 -9.14 14.38
CA ARG A 31 7.97 -9.34 13.12
C ARG A 31 8.95 -10.50 13.25
N GLU A 32 9.64 -10.62 14.38
CA GLU A 32 10.54 -11.74 14.67
C GLU A 32 9.80 -13.08 14.71
N PHE A 33 8.60 -13.14 15.28
CA PHE A 33 7.79 -14.34 15.23
C PHE A 33 7.42 -14.71 13.79
N LEU A 34 7.00 -13.75 12.97
CA LEU A 34 6.69 -14.00 11.55
C LEU A 34 7.92 -14.47 10.75
N LYS A 35 9.11 -13.96 11.07
CA LYS A 35 10.38 -14.42 10.48
C LYS A 35 10.74 -15.85 10.87
N SER A 36 10.32 -16.29 12.07
CA SER A 36 10.62 -17.64 12.56
C SER A 36 9.79 -18.75 11.89
N LEU A 37 8.76 -18.39 11.11
CA LEU A 37 7.92 -19.35 10.39
C LEU A 37 8.71 -20.13 9.33
N ARG A 38 8.26 -21.35 9.03
CA ARG A 38 8.88 -22.16 7.96
C ARG A 38 8.75 -21.47 6.60
N LYS A 39 9.72 -21.68 5.72
CA LYS A 39 9.61 -21.27 4.32
C LYS A 39 8.41 -21.96 3.65
N PRO A 40 7.73 -21.27 2.72
CA PRO A 40 7.99 -19.89 2.26
C PRO A 40 7.25 -18.80 3.07
N PHE A 41 6.63 -19.13 4.21
CA PHE A 41 5.77 -18.20 4.95
C PHE A 41 6.53 -17.06 5.65
N CYS A 42 7.77 -17.27 6.08
CA CYS A 42 8.61 -16.19 6.62
C CYS A 42 8.89 -15.09 5.60
N ASP A 43 9.02 -15.45 4.32
CA ASP A 43 9.46 -14.53 3.26
C ASP A 43 8.31 -13.66 2.75
N ILE A 44 7.05 -14.03 3.03
CA ILE A 44 5.89 -13.32 2.50
C ILE A 44 5.66 -11.96 3.17
N MET A 45 5.97 -11.85 4.47
CA MET A 45 5.64 -10.67 5.27
C MET A 45 6.74 -9.62 5.30
N GLU A 46 8.01 -10.03 5.20
CA GLU A 46 9.15 -9.12 5.36
C GLU A 46 9.14 -7.93 4.38
N PRO A 47 8.84 -8.12 3.06
CA PRO A 47 8.73 -7.00 2.14
C PRO A 47 7.60 -6.02 2.49
N LYS A 48 6.54 -6.48 3.15
CA LYS A 48 5.41 -5.64 3.56
C LYS A 48 5.80 -4.79 4.78
N PHE A 49 6.57 -5.32 5.71
CA PHE A 49 7.16 -4.53 6.78
C PHE A 49 8.10 -3.46 6.24
N ASP A 50 8.98 -3.80 5.29
CA ASP A 50 9.91 -2.83 4.70
C ASP A 50 9.20 -1.71 3.94
N PHE A 51 8.12 -2.05 3.21
CA PHE A 51 7.25 -1.06 2.61
C PHE A 51 6.58 -0.20 3.69
N ALA A 52 5.95 -0.82 4.69
CA ALA A 52 5.22 -0.13 5.75
C ALA A 52 6.11 0.87 6.50
N MET A 53 7.37 0.52 6.80
CA MET A 53 8.26 1.45 7.51
C MET A 53 8.58 2.69 6.68
N LYS A 54 8.79 2.51 5.37
CA LYS A 54 9.01 3.63 4.45
C LYS A 54 7.74 4.44 4.18
N PHE A 55 6.58 3.79 4.22
CA PHE A 55 5.28 4.43 3.99
C PHE A 55 4.83 5.22 5.23
N ASN A 56 4.95 4.64 6.43
CA ASN A 56 4.60 5.30 7.69
C ASN A 56 5.52 6.48 8.01
N ALA A 57 6.76 6.48 7.52
CA ALA A 57 7.67 7.64 7.62
C ALA A 57 7.19 8.86 6.81
N LEU A 58 6.15 8.72 5.98
CA LEU A 58 5.47 9.85 5.33
C LEU A 58 4.45 10.52 6.24
N GLU A 59 4.19 9.97 7.43
CA GLU A 59 3.31 10.54 8.47
C GLU A 59 1.91 10.93 7.96
N LEU A 60 1.38 10.12 7.04
CA LEU A 60 0.05 10.29 6.46
C LEU A 60 -1.04 10.01 7.50
N ASP A 61 -2.09 10.82 7.49
CA ASP A 61 -3.30 10.57 8.26
C ASP A 61 -4.35 9.77 7.46
N ASP A 62 -5.46 9.43 8.11
CA ASP A 62 -6.54 8.65 7.48
C ASP A 62 -7.14 9.34 6.24
N SER A 63 -7.17 10.66 6.22
CA SER A 63 -7.72 11.43 5.09
C SER A 63 -6.79 11.35 3.88
N ASP A 64 -5.48 11.48 4.10
CA ASP A 64 -4.46 11.31 3.06
C ASP A 64 -4.50 9.88 2.48
N ILE A 65 -4.53 8.87 3.36
CA ILE A 65 -4.57 7.45 2.98
C ILE A 65 -5.85 7.15 2.20
N SER A 66 -6.99 7.73 2.59
CA SER A 66 -8.27 7.49 1.90
C SER A 66 -8.24 7.97 0.45
N LEU A 67 -7.70 9.17 0.20
CA LEU A 67 -7.55 9.74 -1.14
C LEU A 67 -6.51 8.97 -1.96
N PHE A 68 -5.42 8.54 -1.32
CA PHE A 68 -4.40 7.70 -1.94
C PHE A 68 -4.95 6.36 -2.41
N VAL A 69 -5.70 5.66 -1.54
CA VAL A 69 -6.34 4.38 -1.87
C VAL A 69 -7.39 4.56 -2.96
N ALA A 70 -8.16 5.65 -2.94
CA ALA A 70 -9.10 5.95 -4.02
C ALA A 70 -8.39 6.11 -5.38
N ALA A 71 -7.23 6.77 -5.41
CA ALA A 71 -6.41 6.92 -6.62
C ALA A 71 -5.84 5.59 -7.12
N ILE A 72 -5.50 4.65 -6.22
CA ILE A 72 -5.05 3.29 -6.56
C ILE A 72 -6.17 2.46 -7.19
N ILE A 73 -7.37 2.53 -6.61
CA ILE A 73 -8.54 1.77 -7.05
C ILE A 73 -8.99 2.26 -8.44
N CYS A 74 -9.00 3.58 -8.65
CA CYS A 74 -9.45 4.21 -9.89
C CYS A 74 -8.38 4.24 -10.99
N CYS A 75 -7.38 3.38 -10.96
CA CYS A 75 -6.30 3.38 -11.95
C CYS A 75 -6.75 2.82 -13.32
N GLY A 76 -6.53 3.57 -14.40
CA GLY A 76 -6.90 3.21 -15.78
C GLY A 76 -6.04 2.10 -16.41
N ASP A 77 -4.87 1.79 -15.86
CA ASP A 77 -3.91 0.83 -16.44
C ASP A 77 -4.27 -0.64 -16.19
N ARG A 78 -5.47 -0.94 -15.68
CA ARG A 78 -5.83 -2.33 -15.35
C ARG A 78 -6.23 -3.10 -16.62
N PRO A 79 -5.70 -4.32 -16.82
CA PRO A 79 -6.07 -5.11 -17.99
C PRO A 79 -7.55 -5.51 -17.95
N GLY A 80 -8.20 -5.47 -19.12
CA GLY A 80 -9.61 -5.85 -19.28
C GLY A 80 -10.62 -4.74 -19.01
N LEU A 81 -10.19 -3.48 -18.84
CA LEU A 81 -11.09 -2.34 -18.71
C LEU A 81 -11.74 -1.97 -20.06
N LEU A 82 -13.06 -1.77 -20.05
CA LEU A 82 -13.84 -1.41 -21.24
C LEU A 82 -13.91 0.10 -21.49
N ASN A 83 -13.95 0.91 -20.43
CA ASN A 83 -14.10 2.37 -20.52
C ASN A 83 -12.96 3.08 -19.77
N VAL A 84 -11.74 2.90 -20.29
CA VAL A 84 -10.50 3.41 -19.70
C VAL A 84 -10.55 4.94 -19.54
N GLY A 85 -10.99 5.67 -20.56
CA GLY A 85 -10.99 7.15 -20.53
C GLY A 85 -11.88 7.75 -19.43
N HIS A 86 -13.00 7.11 -19.08
CA HIS A 86 -13.82 7.58 -17.96
C HIS A 86 -13.12 7.33 -16.60
N ILE A 87 -12.43 6.20 -16.47
CA ILE A 87 -11.68 5.83 -15.26
C ILE A 87 -10.48 6.76 -15.07
N GLU A 88 -9.72 7.02 -16.13
CA GLU A 88 -8.58 7.96 -16.11
C GLU A 88 -9.02 9.37 -15.70
N LYS A 89 -10.11 9.88 -16.29
CA LYS A 89 -10.66 11.19 -15.92
C LYS A 89 -11.08 11.26 -14.45
N MET A 90 -11.66 10.18 -13.92
CA MET A 90 -11.99 10.09 -12.50
C MET A 90 -10.72 10.06 -11.64
N GLN A 91 -9.70 9.30 -12.05
CA GLN A 91 -8.41 9.23 -11.37
C GLN A 91 -7.71 10.59 -11.33
N GLU A 92 -7.68 11.31 -12.46
CA GLU A 92 -7.11 12.66 -12.56
C GLU A 92 -7.75 13.61 -11.54
N GLY A 93 -9.08 13.56 -11.39
CA GLY A 93 -9.80 14.34 -10.39
C GLY A 93 -9.38 13.99 -8.97
N ILE A 94 -9.30 12.69 -8.64
CA ILE A 94 -8.88 12.22 -7.31
C ILE A 94 -7.42 12.61 -7.02
N VAL A 95 -6.52 12.42 -7.98
CA VAL A 95 -5.09 12.76 -7.86
C VAL A 95 -4.91 14.27 -7.68
N HIS A 96 -5.72 15.08 -8.36
CA HIS A 96 -5.72 16.52 -8.18
C HIS A 96 -6.16 16.91 -6.75
N VAL A 97 -7.26 16.33 -6.26
CA VAL A 97 -7.74 16.56 -4.89
C VAL A 97 -6.70 16.10 -3.86
N LEU A 98 -6.09 14.92 -4.04
CA LEU A 98 -5.01 14.42 -3.20
C LEU A 98 -3.85 15.41 -3.12
N ARG A 99 -3.41 15.96 -4.26
CA ARG A 99 -2.32 16.95 -4.27
C ARG A 99 -2.66 18.19 -3.46
N LEU A 100 -3.85 18.76 -3.66
CA LEU A 100 -4.29 19.96 -2.92
C LEU A 100 -4.44 19.68 -1.44
N HIS A 101 -5.02 18.53 -1.09
CA HIS A 101 -5.18 18.07 0.29
C HIS A 101 -3.84 17.96 1.00
N LEU A 102 -2.86 17.27 0.39
CA LEU A 102 -1.51 17.14 0.97
C LEU A 102 -0.82 18.50 1.14
N GLN A 103 -0.97 19.42 0.18
CA GLN A 103 -0.41 20.77 0.29
C GLN A 103 -1.03 21.58 1.44
N SER A 104 -2.30 21.34 1.75
CA SER A 104 -3.00 22.01 2.85
C SER A 104 -2.73 21.36 4.21
N ASN A 105 -2.66 20.03 4.25
CA ASN A 105 -2.54 19.25 5.49
C ASN A 105 -1.07 19.12 5.94
N HIS A 106 -0.15 19.11 4.98
CA HIS A 106 1.30 18.98 5.18
C HIS A 106 2.07 20.12 4.49
N PRO A 107 1.85 21.40 4.88
CA PRO A 107 2.42 22.55 4.18
C PRO A 107 3.96 22.57 4.17
N ASP A 108 4.59 21.92 5.15
CA ASP A 108 6.04 21.87 5.30
C ASP A 108 6.72 20.75 4.46
N ASP A 109 5.98 19.74 3.97
CA ASP A 109 6.52 18.68 3.11
C ASP A 109 6.07 18.83 1.64
N ILE A 110 6.69 19.79 0.95
CA ILE A 110 6.43 20.08 -0.48
C ILE A 110 6.67 18.88 -1.42
N PHE A 111 7.39 17.86 -0.97
CA PHE A 111 7.70 16.66 -1.75
C PHE A 111 6.85 15.45 -1.34
N LEU A 112 5.86 15.60 -0.46
CA LEU A 112 5.01 14.50 -0.01
C LEU A 112 4.23 13.87 -1.17
N PHE A 113 3.63 14.68 -2.03
CA PHE A 113 2.90 14.20 -3.20
C PHE A 113 3.76 13.35 -4.16
N PRO A 114 4.94 13.81 -4.65
CA PRO A 114 5.79 12.97 -5.50
C PRO A 114 6.33 11.73 -4.78
N LYS A 115 6.66 11.80 -3.47
CA LYS A 115 7.01 10.61 -2.67
C LYS A 115 5.87 9.59 -2.67
N LEU A 116 4.63 10.05 -2.54
CA LEU A 116 3.45 9.21 -2.49
C LEU A 116 3.15 8.56 -3.85
N LEU A 117 3.34 9.28 -4.96
CA LEU A 117 3.27 8.69 -6.31
C LEU A 117 4.33 7.59 -6.50
N GLN A 118 5.56 7.79 -6.00
CA GLN A 118 6.58 6.75 -6.02
C GLN A 118 6.13 5.50 -5.24
N LYS A 119 5.43 5.66 -4.10
CA LYS A 119 4.88 4.53 -3.34
C LYS A 119 3.84 3.73 -4.13
N MET A 120 3.11 4.33 -5.08
CA MET A 120 2.21 3.58 -5.97
C MET A 120 2.98 2.61 -6.89
N ALA A 121 4.19 2.98 -7.32
CA ALA A 121 5.04 2.10 -8.12
C ALA A 121 5.60 0.97 -7.23
N ASP A 122 6.09 1.32 -6.03
CA ASP A 122 6.59 0.36 -5.05
C ASP A 122 5.50 -0.69 -4.70
N LEU A 123 4.23 -0.28 -4.55
CA LEU A 123 3.10 -1.18 -4.31
C LEU A 123 2.86 -2.17 -5.45
N ARG A 124 2.95 -1.74 -6.71
CA ARG A 124 2.80 -2.63 -7.87
C ARG A 124 3.88 -3.72 -7.87
N GLN A 125 5.12 -3.35 -7.55
CA GLN A 125 6.21 -4.32 -7.40
C GLN A 125 5.93 -5.29 -6.24
N LEU A 126 5.53 -4.77 -5.08
CA LEU A 126 5.22 -5.58 -3.89
C LEU A 126 4.10 -6.59 -4.14
N VAL A 127 3.08 -6.22 -4.91
CA VAL A 127 2.00 -7.13 -5.33
C VAL A 127 2.51 -8.20 -6.30
N THR A 128 3.42 -7.85 -7.22
CA THR A 128 4.02 -8.80 -8.15
C THR A 128 4.83 -9.87 -7.40
N GLU A 129 5.68 -9.44 -6.46
CA GLU A 129 6.47 -10.34 -5.59
C GLU A 129 5.56 -11.21 -4.71
N HIS A 130 4.51 -10.62 -4.13
CA HIS A 130 3.51 -11.37 -3.35
C HIS A 130 2.83 -12.45 -4.19
N ALA A 131 2.41 -12.14 -5.42
CA ALA A 131 1.76 -13.11 -6.30
C ALA A 131 2.68 -14.30 -6.61
N GLN A 132 3.98 -14.08 -6.83
CA GLN A 132 4.96 -15.15 -7.05
C GLN A 132 5.08 -16.06 -5.82
N LEU A 133 5.19 -15.50 -4.62
CA LEU A 133 5.25 -16.28 -3.38
C LEU A 133 3.98 -17.09 -3.13
N VAL A 134 2.81 -16.51 -3.42
CA VAL A 134 1.53 -17.24 -3.32
C VAL A 134 1.46 -18.40 -4.30
N GLN A 135 2.00 -18.27 -5.52
CA GLN A 135 2.10 -19.40 -6.44
C GLN A 135 3.00 -20.51 -5.89
N ILE A 136 4.17 -20.15 -5.34
CA ILE A 136 5.08 -21.13 -4.71
C ILE A 136 4.37 -21.89 -3.58
N ILE A 137 3.65 -21.18 -2.71
CA ILE A 137 2.85 -21.79 -1.62
C ILE A 137 1.78 -22.74 -2.17
N LYS A 138 1.14 -22.37 -3.29
CA LYS A 138 0.07 -23.17 -3.88
C LYS A 138 0.58 -24.46 -4.53
N THR A 139 1.82 -24.45 -5.04
CA THR A 139 2.41 -25.58 -5.77
C THR A 139 3.31 -26.48 -4.92
N GLY A 140 3.66 -26.05 -3.71
CA GLY A 140 4.48 -26.82 -2.76
C GLY A 140 3.64 -27.60 -1.77
#